data_AF-A0A1Q8ZYU8-F1
#
_entry.id   AF-A0A1Q8ZYU8-F1
#
_cell.length_a   1.000
_cell.length_b   1.000
_cell.length_c   1.000
_cell.angle_alpha   90.00
_cell.angle_beta   90.00
_cell.angle_gamma   90.00
#
_symmetry.space_group_name_H-M   'P 1'
#
loop_
_entity.id
_entity.type
_entity.pdbx_description
1 polymer ?
#
loop_
_entity_poly.entity_id
_entity_poly.type
_entity_poly.pdbx_seq_one_letter_code
_entity_poly.pdbx_strand_id
1 'polypeptide(L)'
;MMVRAVFRSMILSASTLALTAALSPANASDGSTLQIIVSKQTQSLTVYDGDKALVSSRVSTGKDGHATPSGVFAIIQKTKYHESNLYSNAPMPWMQRITWSGVALHESNSVPNRPASHGCVRLPGQFARELYGMTRLGAHVIITDAPVAPRQIEHPALFSPHPAADVPQLLSDARLRGAGSAAGPQPVEVAMVELPRAKPQAIASEPPLSILVTLRGERETIHDAQLLLQDMGFDTGGSDGYTGPLTRAAIQGFKRWKGMALKGPLVTPDFLARLYESAGKPMPPAGQIYVRQSFKAVFDAPVVIDQPEKPLGTHFFTASLASSEAKAHWQVTSLESAPSNPANTPASGSIVTIGGKQASAEDGLTAVLDRIHIPDDIRERIETKMASGTALTITDRGLSPDTIDGTDFITMLPNRS
;
A
#
# COMPACT_ATOMS: atom_id res chain seq x y z
N MET A 1 -1.57 -72.05 61.99
CA MET A 1 -2.44 -70.84 62.10
C MET A 1 -2.06 -69.93 60.94
N MET A 2 -2.93 -69.82 59.91
CA MET A 2 -3.82 -68.65 59.67
C MET A 2 -2.98 -67.43 59.22
N VAL A 3 -3.14 -66.74 58.07
CA VAL A 3 -4.23 -66.54 57.10
C VAL A 3 -3.60 -66.01 55.78
N ARG A 4 -4.22 -66.32 54.63
CA ARG A 4 -3.99 -65.69 53.31
C ARG A 4 -4.51 -64.24 53.29
N ALA A 5 -3.78 -63.30 52.69
CA ALA A 5 -4.39 -62.10 52.11
C ALA A 5 -3.66 -61.66 50.82
N VAL A 6 -4.36 -61.84 49.71
CA VAL A 6 -4.12 -61.23 48.39
C VAL A 6 -4.79 -59.86 48.41
N PHE A 7 -4.15 -58.76 48.02
CA PHE A 7 -4.88 -57.61 47.45
C PHE A 7 -4.02 -56.73 46.52
N ARG A 8 -4.39 -56.81 45.24
CA ARG A 8 -4.50 -55.80 44.18
C ARG A 8 -3.47 -54.66 44.05
N SER A 9 -2.87 -54.69 42.86
CA SER A 9 -2.35 -53.59 42.06
C SER A 9 -3.17 -52.29 42.15
N MET A 10 -2.47 -51.17 42.36
CA MET A 10 -2.89 -49.82 41.93
C MET A 10 -1.65 -49.11 41.37
N ILE A 11 -1.57 -49.09 40.04
CA ILE A 11 -0.64 -48.25 39.28
C ILE A 11 -1.23 -46.83 39.36
N LEU A 12 -0.59 -45.96 40.14
CA LEU A 12 -0.90 -44.53 40.13
C LEU A 12 -0.12 -43.90 38.97
N SER A 13 -0.78 -43.80 37.81
CA SER A 13 -0.30 -43.00 36.69
C SER A 13 -0.17 -41.54 37.14
N ALA A 14 1.06 -41.05 37.19
CA ALA A 14 1.33 -39.62 37.28
C ALA A 14 0.97 -38.99 35.92
N SER A 15 -0.27 -38.48 35.83
CA SER A 15 -0.73 -37.69 34.70
C SER A 15 0.13 -36.46 34.56
N THR A 16 0.94 -36.42 33.51
CA THR A 16 1.57 -35.21 33.01
C THR A 16 0.47 -34.23 32.60
N LEU A 17 0.42 -33.09 33.29
CA LEU A 17 -0.40 -31.96 32.90
C LEU A 17 0.18 -31.41 31.58
N ALA A 18 -0.31 -31.91 30.45
CA ALA A 18 -0.02 -31.35 29.14
C ALA A 18 -0.67 -29.97 29.09
N LEU A 19 0.15 -28.93 29.28
CA LEU A 19 -0.22 -27.55 29.03
C LEU A 19 -0.50 -27.42 27.54
N THR A 20 -1.75 -27.61 27.13
CA THR A 20 -2.23 -27.26 25.80
C THR A 20 -2.11 -25.74 25.68
N ALA A 21 -0.99 -25.28 25.15
CA ALA A 21 -0.90 -23.96 24.56
C ALA A 21 -2.01 -23.88 23.51
N ALA A 22 -3.07 -23.15 23.83
CA ALA A 22 -4.08 -22.77 22.87
C ALA A 22 -3.38 -21.94 21.79
N LEU A 23 -2.98 -22.61 20.70
CA LEU A 23 -2.77 -21.96 19.42
C LEU A 23 -4.12 -21.34 19.08
N SER A 24 -4.26 -20.04 19.39
CA SER A 24 -5.30 -19.24 18.78
C SER A 24 -5.16 -19.47 17.28
N PRO A 25 -6.24 -19.83 16.55
CA PRO A 25 -6.16 -19.77 15.11
C PRO A 25 -5.78 -18.33 14.81
N ALA A 26 -4.59 -18.12 14.24
CA ALA A 26 -4.32 -16.88 13.55
C ALA A 26 -5.50 -16.76 12.57
N ASN A 27 -6.37 -15.78 12.79
CA ASN A 27 -7.39 -15.43 11.82
C ASN A 27 -6.61 -15.31 10.51
N ALA A 28 -6.82 -16.26 9.60
CA ALA A 28 -6.27 -16.16 8.28
C ALA A 28 -6.78 -14.83 7.76
N SER A 29 -5.88 -13.86 7.66
CA SER A 29 -6.11 -12.62 6.96
C SER A 29 -6.72 -12.96 5.60
N ASP A 30 -7.65 -12.14 5.10
CA ASP A 30 -8.39 -12.32 3.84
C ASP A 30 -7.46 -12.18 2.60
N GLY A 31 -6.23 -12.72 2.66
CA GLY A 31 -5.13 -12.48 1.73
C GLY A 31 -4.72 -11.01 1.61
N SER A 32 -5.33 -10.12 2.39
CA SER A 32 -5.30 -8.66 2.23
C SER A 32 -4.04 -8.01 2.78
N THR A 33 -3.44 -8.64 3.78
CA THR A 33 -2.23 -8.20 4.46
C THR A 33 -0.97 -8.86 3.89
N LEU A 34 -1.13 -9.78 2.92
CA LEU A 34 0.00 -10.55 2.40
C LEU A 34 0.96 -9.64 1.61
N GLN A 35 2.24 -9.76 1.95
CA GLN A 35 3.35 -9.13 1.24
C GLN A 35 4.17 -10.21 0.55
N ILE A 36 4.32 -10.09 -0.77
CA ILE A 36 5.18 -10.97 -1.56
C ILE A 36 6.50 -10.24 -1.81
N ILE A 37 7.59 -10.73 -1.23
CA ILE A 37 8.93 -10.13 -1.45
C ILE A 37 9.75 -11.04 -2.34
N VAL A 38 10.23 -10.48 -3.46
CA VAL A 38 11.13 -11.13 -4.41
C VAL A 38 12.52 -10.50 -4.32
N SER A 39 13.55 -11.33 -4.15
CA SER A 39 14.95 -10.90 -4.27
C SER A 39 15.54 -11.41 -5.58
N LYS A 40 16.10 -10.50 -6.37
CA LYS A 40 16.80 -10.83 -7.62
C LYS A 40 18.19 -11.42 -7.35
N GLN A 41 18.89 -11.02 -6.30
CA GLN A 41 20.21 -11.55 -6.00
C GLN A 41 20.17 -13.02 -5.59
N THR A 42 19.24 -13.38 -4.70
CA THR A 42 19.10 -14.77 -4.20
C THR A 42 18.09 -15.59 -5.00
N GLN A 43 17.44 -14.99 -6.01
CA GLN A 43 16.41 -15.63 -6.84
C GLN A 43 15.37 -16.37 -5.98
N SER A 44 14.87 -15.66 -4.96
CA SER A 44 13.91 -16.19 -4.00
C SER A 44 12.68 -15.30 -3.87
N LEU A 45 11.55 -15.91 -3.55
CA LEU A 45 10.31 -15.24 -3.19
C LEU A 45 9.86 -15.74 -1.83
N THR A 46 9.51 -14.82 -0.93
CA THR A 46 8.93 -15.12 0.38
C THR A 46 7.61 -14.38 0.54
N VAL A 47 6.59 -15.10 1.00
CA VAL A 47 5.28 -14.53 1.35
C VAL A 47 5.25 -14.29 2.85
N TYR A 48 4.92 -13.06 3.24
CA TYR A 48 4.78 -12.65 4.63
C TYR A 48 3.31 -12.35 4.95
N ASP A 49 2.88 -12.70 6.15
CA ASP A 49 1.68 -12.15 6.80
C ASP A 49 2.15 -11.47 8.07
N GLY A 50 2.10 -10.15 8.07
CA GLY A 50 2.87 -9.40 9.04
C GLY A 50 4.39 -9.64 8.86
N ASP A 51 5.06 -9.95 9.97
CA ASP A 51 6.51 -10.18 10.05
C ASP A 51 6.84 -11.67 9.98
N LYS A 52 5.80 -12.51 9.90
CA LYS A 52 5.93 -13.95 9.81
C LYS A 52 6.07 -14.38 8.34
N ALA A 53 7.21 -14.96 8.00
CA ALA A 53 7.38 -15.67 6.75
C ALA A 53 6.49 -16.92 6.74
N LEU A 54 5.50 -16.96 5.84
CA LEU A 54 4.55 -18.07 5.71
C LEU A 54 5.13 -19.19 4.84
N VAL A 55 5.63 -18.81 3.66
CA VAL A 55 6.14 -19.75 2.66
C VAL A 55 7.18 -19.07 1.79
N SER A 56 8.15 -19.85 1.33
CA SER A 56 9.20 -19.39 0.42
C SER A 56 9.40 -20.34 -0.75
N SER A 57 9.83 -19.83 -1.89
CA SER A 57 10.23 -20.63 -3.05
C SER A 57 11.40 -19.97 -3.78
N ARG A 58 12.17 -20.78 -4.51
CA ARG A 58 13.02 -20.25 -5.59
C ARG A 58 12.18 -19.59 -6.68
N VAL A 59 12.78 -18.66 -7.40
CA VAL A 59 12.22 -18.03 -8.60
C VAL A 59 13.27 -17.92 -9.70
N SER A 60 12.87 -17.52 -10.90
CA SER A 60 13.81 -17.05 -11.93
C SER A 60 13.31 -15.75 -12.55
N THR A 61 14.06 -14.66 -12.35
CA THR A 61 13.71 -13.29 -12.80
C THR A 61 14.26 -12.99 -14.20
N GLY A 62 14.08 -11.77 -14.67
CA GLY A 62 14.49 -11.31 -15.99
C GLY A 62 16.01 -11.23 -16.18
N LYS A 63 16.50 -11.79 -17.29
CA LYS A 63 17.92 -11.75 -17.70
C LYS A 63 18.35 -10.34 -18.10
N ASP A 64 19.65 -10.13 -18.28
CA ASP A 64 20.21 -8.87 -18.80
C ASP A 64 19.55 -8.46 -20.13
N GLY A 65 19.24 -7.18 -20.27
CA GLY A 65 18.44 -6.62 -21.38
C GLY A 65 16.92 -6.83 -21.24
N HIS A 66 16.48 -7.67 -20.31
CA HIS A 66 15.06 -7.87 -19.95
C HIS A 66 14.87 -7.98 -18.44
N ALA A 67 15.60 -7.16 -17.68
CA ALA A 67 15.61 -7.23 -16.23
C ALA A 67 14.19 -7.05 -15.65
N THR A 68 13.86 -7.86 -14.65
CA THR A 68 12.63 -7.61 -13.86
C THR A 68 12.81 -6.30 -13.10
N PRO A 69 11.88 -5.34 -13.23
CA PRO A 69 12.00 -4.06 -12.54
C PRO A 69 11.94 -4.26 -11.03
N SER A 70 12.80 -3.56 -10.30
CA SER A 70 12.67 -3.43 -8.85
C SER A 70 11.63 -2.38 -8.50
N GLY A 71 10.97 -2.53 -7.34
CA GLY A 71 9.89 -1.63 -6.97
C GLY A 71 8.84 -2.22 -6.05
N VAL A 72 7.81 -1.41 -5.83
CA VAL A 72 6.57 -1.78 -5.15
C VAL A 72 5.47 -1.87 -6.20
N PHE A 73 4.77 -3.00 -6.21
CA PHE A 73 3.69 -3.29 -7.15
C PHE A 73 2.51 -3.91 -6.40
N ALA A 74 1.37 -3.98 -7.09
CA ALA A 74 0.20 -4.75 -6.64
C ALA A 74 -0.21 -5.75 -7.73
N ILE A 75 -0.83 -6.85 -7.32
CA ILE A 75 -1.44 -7.79 -8.29
C ILE A 75 -2.68 -7.12 -8.91
N ILE A 76 -2.63 -6.80 -10.19
CA ILE A 76 -3.71 -6.10 -10.93
C ILE A 76 -4.57 -7.04 -11.78
N GLN A 77 -4.08 -8.25 -12.07
CA GLN A 77 -4.83 -9.25 -12.82
C GLN A 77 -4.39 -10.65 -12.43
N LYS A 78 -5.34 -11.60 -12.39
CA LYS A 78 -5.07 -13.02 -12.15
C LYS A 78 -5.78 -13.88 -13.19
N THR A 79 -5.05 -14.81 -13.80
CA THR A 79 -5.59 -15.74 -14.79
C THR A 79 -4.95 -17.11 -14.65
N LYS A 80 -5.76 -18.18 -14.57
CA LYS A 80 -5.24 -19.56 -14.46
C LYS A 80 -4.49 -20.02 -15.72
N TYR A 81 -4.99 -19.64 -16.89
CA TYR A 81 -4.35 -19.91 -18.19
C TYR A 81 -4.18 -18.60 -18.95
N HIS A 82 -2.94 -18.22 -19.22
CA HIS A 82 -2.61 -17.05 -20.02
C HIS A 82 -1.49 -17.40 -20.99
N GLU A 83 -1.48 -16.75 -22.14
CA GLU A 83 -0.39 -16.82 -23.12
C GLU A 83 0.15 -15.41 -23.35
N SER A 84 1.47 -15.25 -23.41
CA SER A 84 2.07 -13.94 -23.59
C SER A 84 1.84 -13.40 -25.01
N ASN A 85 1.12 -12.28 -25.10
CA ASN A 85 0.96 -11.53 -26.35
C ASN A 85 2.29 -10.92 -26.86
N LEU A 86 3.30 -10.78 -25.98
CA LEU A 86 4.60 -10.17 -26.28
C LEU A 86 5.68 -11.19 -26.67
N TYR A 87 5.49 -12.46 -26.31
CA TYR A 87 6.51 -13.51 -26.48
C TYR A 87 5.90 -14.75 -27.11
N SER A 88 5.52 -14.67 -28.38
CA SER A 88 5.12 -15.81 -29.22
C SER A 88 4.10 -16.76 -28.55
N ASN A 89 3.12 -16.22 -27.84
CA ASN A 89 2.11 -17.00 -27.10
C ASN A 89 2.71 -17.97 -26.06
N ALA A 90 3.86 -17.62 -25.48
CA ALA A 90 4.47 -18.44 -24.43
C ALA A 90 3.49 -18.64 -23.26
N PRO A 91 3.24 -19.88 -22.83
CA PRO A 91 2.26 -20.15 -21.77
C PRO A 91 2.75 -19.61 -20.43
N MET A 92 1.83 -18.96 -19.72
CA MET A 92 2.00 -18.38 -18.39
C MET A 92 0.86 -18.87 -17.47
N PRO A 93 0.85 -20.15 -17.06
CA PRO A 93 -0.18 -20.66 -16.16
C PRO A 93 -0.08 -19.99 -14.79
N TRP A 94 -1.23 -19.84 -14.11
CA TRP A 94 -1.36 -19.18 -12.80
C TRP A 94 -0.74 -17.78 -12.78
N MET A 95 -0.90 -17.05 -13.88
CA MET A 95 -0.39 -15.69 -14.02
C MET A 95 -1.02 -14.75 -13.00
N GLN A 96 -0.16 -13.94 -12.39
CA GLN A 96 -0.49 -12.80 -11.56
C GLN A 96 0.25 -11.58 -12.08
N ARG A 97 -0.45 -10.70 -12.79
CA ARG A 97 0.12 -9.52 -13.45
C ARG A 97 0.35 -8.42 -12.42
N ILE A 98 1.47 -7.72 -12.54
CA ILE A 98 1.84 -6.59 -11.68
C ILE A 98 2.06 -5.28 -12.45
N THR A 99 2.22 -5.34 -13.78
CA THR A 99 2.22 -4.17 -14.66
C THR A 99 1.43 -4.43 -15.94
N TRP A 100 0.80 -3.39 -16.50
CA TRP A 100 0.18 -3.50 -17.82
C TRP A 100 1.20 -3.64 -18.96
N SER A 101 2.44 -3.18 -18.73
CA SER A 101 3.57 -3.37 -19.65
C SER A 101 3.99 -4.83 -19.85
N GLY A 102 3.56 -5.76 -18.99
CA GLY A 102 3.72 -7.20 -19.23
C GLY A 102 4.37 -8.00 -18.11
N VAL A 103 4.80 -7.36 -17.01
CA VAL A 103 5.49 -8.05 -15.92
C VAL A 103 4.47 -8.80 -15.06
N ALA A 104 4.76 -10.08 -14.78
CA ALA A 104 3.89 -10.96 -14.02
C ALA A 104 4.69 -12.04 -13.25
N LEU A 105 4.06 -12.61 -12.22
CA LEU A 105 4.47 -13.86 -11.60
C LEU A 105 3.69 -15.00 -12.27
N HIS A 106 4.34 -16.11 -12.65
CA HIS A 106 3.64 -17.23 -13.28
C HIS A 106 4.40 -18.55 -13.18
N GLU A 107 3.69 -19.67 -13.36
CA GLU A 107 4.27 -21.01 -13.48
C GLU A 107 5.22 -21.09 -14.68
N SER A 108 6.36 -21.77 -14.50
CA SER A 108 7.24 -22.14 -15.60
C SER A 108 7.87 -23.51 -15.36
N ASN A 109 8.09 -24.25 -16.45
CA ASN A 109 8.84 -25.51 -16.44
C ASN A 109 10.35 -25.29 -16.21
N SER A 110 10.85 -24.06 -16.37
CA SER A 110 12.26 -23.72 -16.19
C SER A 110 12.42 -22.55 -15.23
N VAL A 111 12.94 -22.84 -14.03
CA VAL A 111 13.13 -21.88 -12.93
C VAL A 111 14.57 -21.97 -12.41
N PRO A 112 15.60 -21.74 -13.23
CA PRO A 112 16.98 -21.86 -12.77
C PRO A 112 17.26 -20.87 -11.64
N ASN A 113 18.25 -21.16 -10.77
CA ASN A 113 18.65 -20.28 -9.67
C ASN A 113 19.49 -19.07 -10.17
N ARG A 114 19.04 -18.44 -11.25
CA ARG A 114 19.63 -17.26 -11.90
C ARG A 114 18.55 -16.56 -12.74
N PRO A 115 18.73 -15.27 -13.05
CA PRO A 115 17.87 -14.58 -14.01
C PRO A 115 17.91 -15.26 -15.39
N ALA A 116 16.74 -15.55 -15.95
CA ALA A 116 16.58 -16.26 -17.23
C ALA A 116 15.27 -15.94 -17.97
N SER A 117 14.38 -15.13 -17.40
CA SER A 117 13.13 -14.73 -18.04
C SER A 117 13.29 -13.49 -18.93
N HIS A 118 12.21 -13.08 -19.60
CA HIS A 118 12.14 -11.81 -20.33
C HIS A 118 11.43 -10.71 -19.51
N GLY A 119 11.56 -10.75 -18.18
CA GLY A 119 11.03 -9.73 -17.27
C GLY A 119 10.10 -10.29 -16.19
N CYS A 120 9.36 -11.36 -16.48
CA CYS A 120 8.48 -12.01 -15.52
C CYS A 120 9.24 -12.73 -14.39
N VAL A 121 8.58 -12.95 -13.26
CA VAL A 121 9.07 -13.80 -12.17
C VAL A 121 8.51 -15.21 -12.39
N ARG A 122 9.39 -16.14 -12.79
CA ARG A 122 9.01 -17.55 -13.02
C ARG A 122 8.99 -18.32 -11.71
N LEU A 123 7.96 -19.13 -11.51
CA LEU A 123 7.71 -19.91 -10.30
C LEU A 123 7.63 -21.42 -10.61
N PRO A 124 8.05 -22.31 -9.68
CA PRO A 124 7.77 -23.73 -9.77
C PRO A 124 6.25 -23.99 -9.77
N GLY A 125 5.78 -24.98 -10.53
CA GLY A 125 4.34 -25.16 -10.78
C GLY A 125 3.48 -25.42 -9.54
N GLN A 126 3.99 -26.16 -8.55
CA GLN A 126 3.28 -26.35 -7.28
C GLN A 126 3.13 -25.01 -6.54
N PHE A 127 4.24 -24.30 -6.35
CA PHE A 127 4.24 -23.02 -5.65
C PHE A 127 3.41 -21.95 -6.36
N ALA A 128 3.41 -21.93 -7.70
CA ALA A 128 2.58 -21.01 -8.47
C ALA A 128 1.07 -21.20 -8.17
N ARG A 129 0.62 -22.44 -8.01
CA ARG A 129 -0.78 -22.78 -7.66
C ARG A 129 -1.11 -22.35 -6.24
N GLU A 130 -0.22 -22.66 -5.29
CA GLU A 130 -0.36 -22.26 -3.89
C GLU A 130 -0.41 -20.74 -3.75
N LEU A 131 0.57 -20.02 -4.34
CA LEU A 131 0.62 -18.57 -4.33
C LEU A 131 -0.63 -17.97 -5.00
N TYR A 132 -1.08 -18.52 -6.13
CA TYR A 132 -2.30 -18.07 -6.79
C TYR A 132 -3.53 -18.26 -5.92
N GLY A 133 -3.62 -19.35 -5.15
CA GLY A 133 -4.74 -19.62 -4.24
C GLY A 133 -4.78 -18.70 -3.02
N MET A 134 -3.62 -18.31 -2.47
CA MET A 134 -3.56 -17.50 -1.24
C MET A 134 -3.64 -15.98 -1.47
N THR A 135 -3.37 -15.50 -2.70
CA THR A 135 -3.31 -14.08 -3.01
C THR A 135 -4.57 -13.59 -3.75
N ARG A 136 -4.87 -12.30 -3.62
CA ARG A 136 -5.98 -11.62 -4.32
C ARG A 136 -5.50 -10.40 -5.11
N LEU A 137 -6.39 -9.79 -5.89
CA LEU A 137 -6.09 -8.48 -6.49
C LEU A 137 -5.78 -7.47 -5.38
N GLY A 138 -4.75 -6.66 -5.58
CA GLY A 138 -4.26 -5.67 -4.62
C GLY A 138 -3.23 -6.20 -3.63
N ALA A 139 -2.96 -7.51 -3.59
CA ALA A 139 -1.86 -8.03 -2.78
C ALA A 139 -0.52 -7.47 -3.31
N HIS A 140 0.32 -7.01 -2.39
CA HIS A 140 1.51 -6.25 -2.71
C HIS A 140 2.68 -7.17 -3.07
N VAL A 141 3.37 -6.84 -4.16
CA VAL A 141 4.57 -7.51 -4.63
C VAL A 141 5.72 -6.51 -4.59
N ILE A 142 6.71 -6.78 -3.76
CA ILE A 142 7.90 -5.97 -3.58
C ILE A 142 9.07 -6.70 -4.24
N ILE A 143 9.70 -6.09 -5.24
CA ILE A 143 10.83 -6.67 -5.97
C ILE A 143 12.09 -5.88 -5.66
N THR A 144 13.11 -6.56 -5.14
CA THR A 144 14.35 -5.97 -4.66
C THR A 144 15.57 -6.61 -5.30
N ASP A 145 16.68 -5.87 -5.35
CA ASP A 145 17.97 -6.44 -5.73
C ASP A 145 18.44 -7.43 -4.67
N ALA A 146 18.70 -6.95 -3.46
CA ALA A 146 19.14 -7.75 -2.32
C ALA A 146 17.96 -8.27 -1.47
N PRO A 147 18.13 -9.34 -0.68
CA PRO A 147 17.10 -9.80 0.24
C PRO A 147 16.71 -8.74 1.27
N VAL A 148 15.40 -8.58 1.47
CA VAL A 148 14.82 -7.73 2.51
C VAL A 148 13.70 -8.49 3.22
N ALA A 149 13.37 -8.06 4.43
CA ALA A 149 12.25 -8.59 5.20
C ALA A 149 11.46 -7.43 5.85
N PRO A 150 10.15 -7.57 6.05
CA PRO A 150 9.37 -6.59 6.80
C PRO A 150 9.86 -6.57 8.25
N ARG A 151 9.93 -5.38 8.85
CA ARG A 151 10.18 -5.19 10.27
C ARG A 151 9.09 -4.33 10.88
N GLN A 152 8.79 -4.55 12.16
CA GLN A 152 7.86 -3.70 12.91
C GLN A 152 8.42 -2.28 13.02
N ILE A 153 7.52 -1.29 12.99
CA ILE A 153 7.87 0.10 13.21
C ILE A 153 6.75 0.83 13.95
N GLU A 154 7.15 1.71 14.87
CA GLU A 154 6.28 2.65 15.54
C GLU A 154 6.80 4.06 15.30
N HIS A 155 5.92 4.98 14.91
CA HIS A 155 6.28 6.38 14.72
C HIS A 155 5.01 7.26 14.81
N PRO A 156 5.05 8.44 15.45
CA PRO A 156 3.90 9.35 15.52
C PRO A 156 3.39 9.81 14.14
N ALA A 157 4.28 9.84 13.15
CA ALA A 157 3.90 10.19 11.78
C ALA A 157 3.06 9.10 11.08
N LEU A 158 3.02 7.86 11.59
CA LEU A 158 2.18 6.80 11.02
C LEU A 158 0.73 6.97 11.46
N PHE A 159 -0.20 6.53 10.60
CA PHE A 159 -1.63 6.70 10.85
C PHE A 159 -2.14 5.72 11.91
N SER A 160 -3.09 6.17 12.72
CA SER A 160 -3.78 5.33 13.72
C SER A 160 -5.27 5.30 13.41
N PRO A 161 -5.91 4.11 13.38
CA PRO A 161 -7.32 4.00 13.04
C PRO A 161 -8.17 4.72 14.09
N HIS A 162 -9.11 5.54 13.63
CA HIS A 162 -10.18 6.03 14.48
C HIS A 162 -11.34 5.05 14.37
N PRO A 163 -11.75 4.36 15.46
CA PRO A 163 -12.99 3.61 15.44
C PRO A 163 -14.10 4.57 15.02
N ALA A 164 -14.85 4.24 13.97
CA ALA A 164 -16.06 4.98 13.66
C ALA A 164 -16.88 5.01 14.96
N ALA A 165 -17.15 6.22 15.49
CA ALA A 165 -17.92 6.35 16.71
C ALA A 165 -19.21 5.53 16.52
N ASP A 166 -19.45 4.54 17.40
CA ASP A 166 -20.69 3.80 17.45
C ASP A 166 -21.81 4.83 17.61
N VAL A 167 -22.45 5.22 16.51
CA VAL A 167 -23.72 5.94 16.57
C VAL A 167 -24.65 4.92 17.23
N PRO A 168 -25.16 5.16 18.46
CA PRO A 168 -26.11 4.25 19.04
C PRO A 168 -27.26 4.16 18.06
N GLN A 169 -27.54 2.96 17.55
CA GLN A 169 -28.76 2.70 16.81
C GLN A 169 -29.91 3.11 17.72
N LEU A 170 -30.45 4.31 17.49
CA LEU A 170 -31.72 4.73 18.04
C LEU A 170 -32.73 3.71 17.52
N LEU A 171 -33.10 2.78 18.40
CA LEU A 171 -34.24 1.89 18.24
C LEU A 171 -35.51 2.75 18.23
N SER A 172 -35.77 3.42 17.12
CA SER A 172 -37.07 4.03 16.85
C SER A 172 -37.89 3.02 16.06
N ASP A 173 -38.66 2.21 16.77
CA ASP A 173 -39.99 1.74 16.35
C ASP A 173 -40.73 1.08 17.53
N ALA A 174 -40.85 1.83 18.63
CA ALA A 174 -41.97 1.64 19.54
C ALA A 174 -43.24 2.11 18.82
N ARG A 175 -43.90 1.19 18.08
CA ARG A 175 -45.28 1.39 17.64
C ARG A 175 -46.16 1.53 18.89
N LEU A 176 -46.48 2.77 19.25
CA LEU A 176 -47.64 3.09 20.08
C LEU A 176 -48.88 2.53 19.37
N ARG A 177 -49.36 1.37 19.81
CA ARG A 177 -50.68 0.86 19.44
C ARG A 177 -51.67 1.40 20.45
N GLY A 178 -52.60 2.22 19.96
CA GLY A 178 -53.62 2.91 20.73
C GLY A 178 -54.50 1.97 21.56
N ALA A 179 -55.00 2.53 22.65
CA ALA A 179 -55.92 1.91 23.58
C ALA A 179 -57.21 1.41 22.91
N GLY A 180 -57.60 0.18 23.27
CA GLY A 180 -58.91 -0.39 23.03
C GLY A 180 -59.08 -1.58 23.98
N SER A 181 -59.85 -1.39 25.05
CA SER A 181 -60.12 -2.41 26.07
C SER A 181 -61.11 -3.48 25.57
N ALA A 182 -60.79 -4.76 25.80
CA ALA A 182 -61.79 -5.82 26.04
C ALA A 182 -61.15 -7.08 26.68
N ALA A 183 -61.52 -7.32 27.95
CA ALA A 183 -61.66 -8.55 28.74
C ALA A 183 -60.96 -9.90 28.37
N GLY A 184 -60.27 -10.47 29.37
CA GLY A 184 -60.19 -11.93 29.64
C GLY A 184 -58.77 -12.55 29.63
N PRO A 185 -58.30 -13.23 30.69
CA PRO A 185 -57.00 -13.92 30.68
C PRO A 185 -57.16 -15.33 30.08
N GLN A 186 -56.55 -15.57 28.92
CA GLN A 186 -56.25 -16.91 28.41
C GLN A 186 -54.72 -17.08 28.44
N PRO A 187 -54.17 -18.21 28.92
CA PRO A 187 -52.74 -18.42 28.91
C PRO A 187 -52.26 -18.63 27.47
N VAL A 188 -51.43 -17.72 26.97
CA VAL A 188 -50.79 -17.86 25.66
C VAL A 188 -49.53 -18.69 25.86
N GLU A 189 -49.56 -19.91 25.32
CA GLU A 189 -48.42 -20.81 25.21
C GLU A 189 -47.38 -20.21 24.25
N VAL A 190 -46.22 -19.85 24.78
CA VAL A 190 -45.13 -19.24 23.99
C VAL A 190 -44.32 -20.38 23.36
N ALA A 191 -44.64 -20.73 22.11
CA ALA A 191 -43.78 -21.59 21.31
C ALA A 191 -42.45 -20.86 21.04
N MET A 192 -41.37 -21.36 21.64
CA MET A 192 -40.00 -20.91 21.36
C MET A 192 -39.63 -21.39 19.95
N VAL A 193 -39.79 -20.53 18.95
CA VAL A 193 -39.15 -20.73 17.65
C VAL A 193 -37.67 -20.38 17.85
N GLU A 194 -36.83 -21.40 17.87
CA GLU A 194 -35.39 -21.24 17.84
C GLU A 194 -35.03 -20.63 16.47
N LEU A 195 -34.82 -19.30 16.46
CA LEU A 195 -34.32 -18.60 15.28
C LEU A 195 -32.97 -19.22 14.91
N PRO A 196 -32.75 -19.64 13.65
CA PRO A 196 -31.46 -20.18 13.25
C PRO A 196 -30.40 -19.11 13.52
N ARG A 197 -29.45 -19.44 14.39
CA ARG A 197 -28.30 -18.58 14.69
C ARG A 197 -27.59 -18.31 13.37
N ALA A 198 -27.73 -17.08 12.88
CA ALA A 198 -27.03 -16.65 11.68
C ALA A 198 -25.54 -16.99 11.87
N LYS A 199 -24.96 -17.71 10.92
CA LYS A 199 -23.49 -17.83 10.83
C LYS A 199 -22.95 -16.39 10.88
N PRO A 200 -21.87 -16.10 11.63
CA PRO A 200 -21.25 -14.79 11.57
C PRO A 200 -20.93 -14.50 10.10
N GLN A 201 -21.75 -13.67 9.49
CA GLN A 201 -21.49 -13.19 8.15
C GLN A 201 -20.29 -12.30 8.36
N ALA A 202 -19.13 -12.71 7.82
CA ALA A 202 -17.93 -11.90 7.85
C ALA A 202 -18.35 -10.50 7.40
N ILE A 203 -18.29 -9.54 8.33
CA ILE A 203 -18.51 -8.14 8.00
C ILE A 203 -17.46 -7.87 6.93
N ALA A 204 -17.90 -7.62 5.69
CA ALA A 204 -16.98 -7.32 4.61
C ALA A 204 -16.20 -6.07 5.05
N SER A 205 -14.96 -6.26 5.48
CA SER A 205 -14.08 -5.16 5.86
C SER A 205 -13.93 -4.28 4.62
N GLU A 206 -14.04 -2.96 4.79
CA GLU A 206 -13.76 -2.04 3.68
C GLU A 206 -12.41 -2.40 3.03
N PRO A 207 -12.30 -2.32 1.69
CA PRO A 207 -11.05 -2.61 1.02
C PRO A 207 -9.95 -1.69 1.56
N PRO A 208 -8.72 -2.19 1.77
CA PRO A 208 -7.65 -1.37 2.33
C PRO A 208 -7.30 -0.19 1.43
N LEU A 209 -6.86 0.89 2.07
CA LEU A 209 -6.31 2.04 1.37
C LEU A 209 -4.91 1.73 0.86
N SER A 210 -4.57 2.33 -0.26
CA SER A 210 -3.21 2.42 -0.74
C SER A 210 -2.84 3.90 -0.79
N ILE A 211 -1.70 4.25 -0.20
CA ILE A 211 -1.30 5.63 0.03
C ILE A 211 0.11 5.82 -0.56
N LEU A 212 0.34 6.93 -1.23
CA LEU A 212 1.64 7.34 -1.74
C LEU A 212 1.98 8.73 -1.21
N VAL A 213 3.14 8.87 -0.59
CA VAL A 213 3.74 10.16 -0.21
C VAL A 213 5.04 10.35 -0.99
N THR A 214 5.15 11.48 -1.67
CA THR A 214 6.31 11.82 -2.52
C THR A 214 6.50 13.33 -2.57
N LEU A 215 7.66 13.78 -3.05
CA LEU A 215 7.86 15.16 -3.47
C LEU A 215 6.96 15.50 -4.66
N ARG A 216 6.53 16.76 -4.74
CA ARG A 216 5.75 17.31 -5.85
C ARG A 216 6.59 17.41 -7.11
N GLY A 217 6.00 17.05 -8.24
CA GLY A 217 6.63 17.12 -9.55
C GLY A 217 6.08 18.25 -10.43
N GLU A 218 6.49 18.21 -11.70
CA GLU A 218 5.99 19.11 -12.73
C GLU A 218 4.48 18.95 -12.92
N ARG A 219 3.95 17.73 -12.88
CA ARG A 219 2.52 17.45 -13.09
C ARG A 219 1.65 18.15 -12.06
N GLU A 220 1.98 18.06 -10.77
CA GLU A 220 1.24 18.72 -9.69
C GLU A 220 1.36 20.23 -9.78
N THR A 221 2.54 20.72 -10.19
CA THR A 221 2.78 22.14 -10.42
C THR A 221 1.91 22.68 -11.56
N ILE A 222 1.78 21.93 -12.66
CA ILE A 222 0.92 22.29 -13.80
C ILE A 222 -0.56 22.19 -13.42
N HIS A 223 -0.95 21.16 -12.68
CA HIS A 223 -2.33 20.97 -12.23
C HIS A 223 -2.80 22.18 -11.40
N ASP A 224 -2.01 22.59 -10.42
CA ASP A 224 -2.31 23.77 -9.61
C ASP A 224 -2.34 25.03 -10.47
N ALA A 225 -1.37 25.20 -11.37
CA ALA A 225 -1.35 26.35 -12.26
C ALA A 225 -2.61 26.41 -13.13
N GLN A 226 -3.08 25.28 -13.65
CA GLN A 226 -4.33 25.20 -14.42
C GLN A 226 -5.53 25.63 -13.56
N LEU A 227 -5.66 25.12 -12.33
CA LEU A 227 -6.74 25.50 -11.43
C LEU A 227 -6.74 27.00 -11.11
N LEU A 228 -5.58 27.56 -10.77
CA LEU A 228 -5.46 28.99 -10.44
C LEU A 228 -5.74 29.89 -11.65
N LEU A 229 -5.29 29.47 -12.84
CA LEU A 229 -5.55 30.19 -14.08
C LEU A 229 -7.04 30.18 -14.44
N GLN A 230 -7.73 29.03 -14.28
CA GLN A 230 -9.16 28.91 -14.50
C GLN A 230 -9.97 29.80 -13.54
N ASP A 231 -9.59 29.83 -12.26
CA ASP A 231 -10.22 30.69 -11.25
C ASP A 231 -10.10 32.19 -11.61
N MET A 232 -9.02 32.56 -12.30
CA MET A 232 -8.80 33.90 -12.85
C MET A 232 -9.42 34.13 -14.24
N GLY A 233 -10.14 33.15 -14.79
CA GLY A 233 -10.85 33.24 -16.08
C GLY A 233 -10.01 32.91 -17.31
N PHE A 234 -8.82 32.32 -17.17
CA PHE A 234 -8.05 31.82 -18.31
C PHE A 234 -8.48 30.38 -18.65
N ASP A 235 -8.82 30.14 -19.92
CA ASP A 235 -9.17 28.80 -20.40
C ASP A 235 -7.92 27.93 -20.60
N THR A 236 -7.78 26.89 -19.77
CA THR A 236 -6.67 25.94 -19.84
C THR A 236 -7.03 24.65 -20.57
N GLY A 237 -8.31 24.46 -20.94
CA GLY A 237 -8.82 23.23 -21.53
C GLY A 237 -9.03 22.07 -20.55
N GLY A 238 -8.95 22.35 -19.24
CA GLY A 238 -8.99 21.35 -18.16
C GLY A 238 -7.84 21.50 -17.16
N SER A 239 -7.86 20.65 -16.13
CA SER A 239 -6.87 20.61 -15.03
C SER A 239 -6.31 19.19 -14.87
N ASP A 240 -5.72 18.65 -15.93
CA ASP A 240 -5.19 17.27 -15.96
C ASP A 240 -3.71 17.17 -15.53
N GLY A 241 -3.05 18.30 -15.27
CA GLY A 241 -1.62 18.40 -15.00
C GLY A 241 -0.74 18.33 -16.24
N TYR A 242 -1.32 18.36 -17.45
CA TYR A 242 -0.59 18.33 -18.71
C TYR A 242 -0.58 19.69 -19.41
N THR A 243 0.57 20.04 -19.95
CA THR A 243 0.73 21.28 -20.71
C THR A 243 0.18 21.10 -22.14
N GLY A 244 -1.14 21.21 -22.30
CA GLY A 244 -1.82 21.24 -23.60
C GLY A 244 -1.73 22.59 -24.32
N PRO A 245 -2.21 22.71 -25.58
CA PRO A 245 -2.22 23.99 -26.30
C PRO A 245 -2.98 25.11 -25.56
N LEU A 246 -4.13 24.79 -24.96
CA LEU A 246 -4.92 25.75 -24.17
C LEU A 246 -4.21 26.14 -22.87
N THR A 247 -3.66 25.17 -22.14
CA THR A 247 -2.82 25.46 -20.95
C THR A 247 -1.62 26.35 -21.29
N ARG A 248 -0.94 26.12 -22.42
CA ARG A 248 0.13 27.02 -22.90
C ARG A 248 -0.38 28.43 -23.16
N ALA A 249 -1.52 28.54 -23.85
CA ALA A 249 -2.13 29.84 -24.16
C ALA A 249 -2.55 30.58 -22.89
N ALA A 250 -3.13 29.88 -21.90
CA ALA A 250 -3.49 30.43 -20.60
C ALA A 250 -2.26 30.96 -19.84
N ILE A 251 -1.19 30.16 -19.73
CA ILE A 251 0.05 30.58 -19.07
C ILE A 251 0.65 31.81 -19.77
N GLN A 252 0.71 31.81 -21.10
CA GLN A 252 1.19 32.97 -21.86
C GLN A 252 0.29 34.19 -21.71
N GLY A 253 -1.04 33.99 -21.66
CA GLY A 253 -2.02 35.04 -21.43
C GLY A 253 -1.82 35.69 -20.07
N PHE A 254 -1.65 34.89 -19.02
CA PHE A 254 -1.32 35.38 -17.69
C PHE A 254 0.00 36.14 -17.66
N LYS A 255 1.05 35.59 -18.28
CA LYS A 255 2.35 36.28 -18.40
C LYS A 255 2.20 37.65 -19.10
N ARG A 256 1.40 37.75 -20.16
CA ARG A 256 1.09 39.04 -20.82
C ARG A 256 0.35 39.99 -19.87
N TRP A 257 -0.69 39.51 -19.19
CA TRP A 257 -1.46 40.30 -18.22
C TRP A 257 -0.59 40.87 -17.11
N LYS A 258 0.42 40.11 -16.65
CA LYS A 258 1.34 40.53 -15.58
C LYS A 258 2.62 41.20 -16.07
N GLY A 259 2.79 41.42 -17.38
CA GLY A 259 4.00 42.05 -17.94
C GLY A 259 5.28 41.20 -17.79
N MET A 260 5.15 39.87 -17.81
CA MET A 260 6.25 38.92 -17.64
C MET A 260 6.89 38.51 -18.98
N ALA A 261 8.13 38.00 -18.93
CA ALA A 261 8.83 37.50 -20.11
C ALA A 261 8.11 36.29 -20.75
N LEU A 262 7.82 36.37 -22.05
CA LEU A 262 7.16 35.31 -22.82
C LEU A 262 8.12 34.28 -23.41
N LYS A 263 9.41 34.61 -23.48
CA LYS A 263 10.47 33.71 -23.96
C LYS A 263 11.03 32.89 -22.80
N GLY A 264 11.55 31.70 -23.09
CA GLY A 264 12.13 30.79 -22.10
C GLY A 264 11.13 29.75 -21.58
N PRO A 265 11.44 29.08 -20.45
CA PRO A 265 10.59 28.05 -19.87
C PRO A 265 9.16 28.56 -19.59
N LEU A 266 8.18 27.70 -19.84
CA LEU A 266 6.77 28.07 -19.69
C LEU A 266 6.42 28.32 -18.21
N VAL A 267 6.88 27.44 -17.33
CA VAL A 267 6.75 27.56 -15.88
C VAL A 267 8.12 27.85 -15.29
N THR A 268 8.21 28.93 -14.52
CA THR A 268 9.42 29.36 -13.80
C THR A 268 9.05 29.69 -12.36
N PRO A 269 10.02 29.72 -11.41
CA PRO A 269 9.77 30.15 -10.04
C PRO A 269 9.07 31.51 -9.95
N ASP A 270 9.53 32.48 -10.75
CA ASP A 270 8.92 33.83 -10.81
C ASP A 270 7.47 33.79 -11.30
N PHE A 271 7.17 32.97 -12.31
CA PHE A 271 5.81 32.78 -12.80
C PHE A 271 4.91 32.19 -11.73
N LEU A 272 5.37 31.14 -11.02
CA LEU A 272 4.60 30.52 -9.95
C LEU A 272 4.36 31.53 -8.82
N ALA A 273 5.40 32.20 -8.34
CA ALA A 273 5.28 33.21 -7.29
C ALA A 273 4.22 34.27 -7.64
N ARG A 274 4.25 34.79 -8.88
CA ARG A 274 3.30 35.79 -9.35
C ARG A 274 1.88 35.24 -9.52
N LEU A 275 1.74 33.98 -9.92
CA LEU A 275 0.46 33.29 -10.06
C LEU A 275 -0.21 33.11 -8.70
N TYR A 276 0.52 32.58 -7.72
CA TYR A 276 0.03 32.39 -6.35
C TYR A 276 -0.31 33.71 -5.66
N GLU A 277 0.55 34.72 -5.79
CA GLU A 277 0.28 36.09 -5.31
C GLU A 277 -1.03 36.64 -5.89
N SER A 278 -1.25 36.43 -7.20
CA SER A 278 -2.47 36.91 -7.88
C SER A 278 -3.73 36.16 -7.45
N ALA A 279 -3.59 34.91 -7.02
CA ALA A 279 -4.67 34.10 -6.48
C ALA A 279 -4.95 34.41 -5.01
N GLY A 280 -4.09 35.18 -4.33
CA GLY A 280 -4.16 35.36 -2.88
C GLY A 280 -3.95 34.04 -2.11
N LYS A 281 -3.24 33.07 -2.70
CA LYS A 281 -2.99 31.75 -2.11
C LYS A 281 -1.51 31.57 -1.79
N PRO A 282 -1.16 30.91 -0.68
CA PRO A 282 0.23 30.57 -0.40
C PRO A 282 0.75 29.53 -1.41
N MET A 283 2.06 29.51 -1.61
CA MET A 283 2.71 28.41 -2.32
C MET A 283 2.42 27.08 -1.61
N PRO A 284 2.13 26.00 -2.35
CA PRO A 284 1.93 24.70 -1.75
C PRO A 284 3.23 24.19 -1.13
N PRO A 285 3.14 23.35 -0.09
CA PRO A 285 4.29 22.68 0.47
C PRO A 285 4.93 21.71 -0.54
N ALA A 286 6.15 21.26 -0.25
CA ALA A 286 6.97 20.49 -1.20
C ALA A 286 6.50 19.05 -1.45
N GLY A 287 5.63 18.49 -0.60
CA GLY A 287 5.15 17.11 -0.70
C GLY A 287 3.73 17.00 -1.26
N GLN A 288 3.41 15.81 -1.73
CA GLN A 288 2.07 15.39 -2.13
C GLN A 288 1.76 14.04 -1.50
N ILE A 289 0.52 13.88 -1.05
CA ILE A 289 -0.07 12.60 -0.69
C ILE A 289 -1.15 12.24 -1.71
N TYR A 290 -1.19 10.99 -2.13
CA TYR A 290 -2.23 10.41 -2.97
C TYR A 290 -2.84 9.22 -2.26
N VAL A 291 -4.15 9.08 -2.34
CA VAL A 291 -4.89 7.98 -1.73
C VAL A 291 -5.73 7.29 -2.79
N ARG A 292 -5.58 5.96 -2.86
CA ARG A 292 -6.36 5.06 -3.70
C ARG A 292 -7.06 4.01 -2.84
N GLN A 293 -8.17 3.50 -3.33
CA GLN A 293 -8.88 2.38 -2.74
C GLN A 293 -9.47 1.56 -3.89
N SER A 294 -9.27 0.24 -3.87
CA SER A 294 -9.74 -0.65 -4.95
C SER A 294 -9.34 -0.19 -6.36
N PHE A 295 -8.08 0.24 -6.53
CA PHE A 295 -7.53 0.75 -7.80
C PHE A 295 -8.20 2.00 -8.38
N LYS A 296 -8.90 2.78 -7.53
CA LYS A 296 -9.49 4.06 -7.88
C LYS A 296 -8.89 5.15 -7.02
N ALA A 297 -8.64 6.33 -7.62
CA ALA A 297 -8.29 7.52 -6.86
C ALA A 297 -9.42 7.89 -5.91
N VAL A 298 -9.08 8.16 -4.64
CA VAL A 298 -10.01 8.67 -3.63
C VAL A 298 -9.81 10.17 -3.49
N PHE A 299 -8.57 10.60 -3.24
CA PHE A 299 -8.17 12.00 -3.23
C PHE A 299 -6.65 12.13 -3.28
N ASP A 300 -6.18 13.36 -3.48
CA ASP A 300 -4.79 13.77 -3.26
C ASP A 300 -4.76 15.14 -2.56
N ALA A 301 -3.64 15.47 -1.92
CA ALA A 301 -3.47 16.73 -1.22
C ALA A 301 -1.98 17.12 -1.08
N PRO A 302 -1.68 18.43 -0.97
CA PRO A 302 -0.37 18.89 -0.56
C PRO A 302 -0.05 18.48 0.89
N VAL A 303 1.20 18.09 1.16
CA VAL A 303 1.72 17.80 2.51
C VAL A 303 3.09 18.42 2.70
N VAL A 304 3.46 18.71 3.94
CA VAL A 304 4.77 19.29 4.24
C VAL A 304 5.82 18.20 4.26
N ILE A 305 6.90 18.43 3.51
CA ILE A 305 8.14 17.65 3.58
C ILE A 305 9.26 18.64 3.86
N ASP A 306 9.74 18.67 5.09
CA ASP A 306 10.87 19.50 5.48
C ASP A 306 12.15 19.04 4.78
N GLN A 307 13.04 19.99 4.48
CA GLN A 307 14.32 19.72 3.82
C GLN A 307 14.14 18.88 2.54
N PRO A 308 13.30 19.31 1.58
CA PRO A 308 12.91 18.50 0.41
C PRO A 308 14.09 18.12 -0.50
N GLU A 309 15.25 18.77 -0.33
CA GLU A 309 16.51 18.42 -1.01
C GLU A 309 17.13 17.11 -0.50
N LYS A 310 16.78 16.65 0.70
CA LYS A 310 17.27 15.38 1.23
C LYS A 310 16.42 14.23 0.71
N PRO A 311 17.03 13.11 0.28
CA PRO A 311 16.28 11.97 -0.26
C PRO A 311 15.34 11.39 0.79
N LEU A 312 14.18 10.92 0.34
CA LEU A 312 13.22 10.13 1.09
C LEU A 312 13.54 8.64 1.04
N GLY A 313 14.25 8.17 0.01
CA GLY A 313 14.44 6.76 -0.27
C GLY A 313 13.20 6.11 -0.86
N THR A 314 13.02 4.81 -0.65
CA THR A 314 11.75 4.12 -0.96
C THR A 314 11.43 3.12 0.13
N HIS A 315 10.33 3.38 0.81
CA HIS A 315 9.87 2.63 1.98
C HIS A 315 8.42 2.23 1.79
N PHE A 316 8.15 0.94 1.90
CA PHE A 316 6.83 0.37 1.79
C PHE A 316 6.34 -0.05 3.17
N PHE A 317 5.17 0.42 3.56
CA PHE A 317 4.56 0.17 4.84
C PHE A 317 3.23 -0.55 4.69
N THR A 318 2.91 -1.43 5.64
CA THR A 318 1.60 -2.08 5.74
C THR A 318 1.10 -2.07 7.16
N ALA A 319 -0.19 -1.79 7.34
CA ALA A 319 -0.88 -1.82 8.62
C ALA A 319 -1.68 -3.12 8.79
N SER A 320 -1.57 -3.72 9.96
CA SER A 320 -2.57 -4.67 10.47
C SER A 320 -3.32 -4.02 11.63
N LEU A 321 -4.65 -4.08 11.59
CA LEU A 321 -5.51 -3.59 12.65
C LEU A 321 -5.83 -4.74 13.60
N ALA A 322 -5.50 -4.59 14.87
CA ALA A 322 -5.95 -5.53 15.90
C ALA A 322 -7.44 -5.29 16.17
N SER A 323 -8.25 -6.34 16.15
CA SER A 323 -9.72 -6.23 16.32
C SER A 323 -10.18 -5.70 17.70
N SER A 324 -9.24 -5.54 18.65
CA SER A 324 -9.52 -5.11 20.03
C SER A 324 -8.86 -3.78 20.41
N GLU A 325 -8.02 -3.19 19.55
CA GLU A 325 -7.29 -1.96 19.85
C GLU A 325 -7.48 -0.95 18.73
N ALA A 326 -7.71 0.33 19.09
CA ALA A 326 -7.67 1.45 18.15
C ALA A 326 -6.22 1.75 17.70
N LYS A 327 -5.44 0.72 17.41
CA LYS A 327 -4.03 0.79 17.06
C LYS A 327 -3.76 -0.01 15.80
N ALA A 328 -3.00 0.59 14.90
CA ALA A 328 -2.41 -0.10 13.76
C ALA A 328 -1.02 -0.59 14.13
N HIS A 329 -0.75 -1.87 13.88
CA HIS A 329 0.61 -2.39 13.88
C HIS A 329 1.20 -2.19 12.49
N TRP A 330 2.24 -1.37 12.42
CA TRP A 330 2.88 -1.02 11.17
C TRP A 330 4.14 -1.83 10.96
N GLN A 331 4.35 -2.18 9.70
CA GLN A 331 5.56 -2.83 9.25
C GLN A 331 6.14 -2.06 8.10
N VAL A 332 7.46 -2.10 7.97
CA VAL A 332 8.17 -1.43 6.90
C VAL A 332 9.13 -2.40 6.20
N THR A 333 9.14 -2.33 4.88
CA THR A 333 10.15 -2.91 3.99
C THR A 333 10.82 -1.75 3.26
N SER A 334 12.11 -1.53 3.50
CA SER A 334 12.89 -0.47 2.85
C SER A 334 13.64 -1.04 1.64
N LEU A 335 13.38 -0.53 0.44
CA LEU A 335 13.93 -1.08 -0.81
C LEU A 335 15.26 -0.42 -1.19
N GLU A 336 15.43 0.85 -0.83
CA GLU A 336 16.69 1.58 -0.96
C GLU A 336 16.98 2.26 0.38
N SER A 337 18.13 1.98 0.97
CA SER A 337 18.69 2.91 1.96
C SER A 337 19.18 4.15 1.20
N ALA A 338 18.91 5.34 1.73
CA ALA A 338 19.47 6.59 1.22
C ALA A 338 20.95 6.39 0.83
N PRO A 339 21.39 6.86 -0.34
CA PRO A 339 22.68 6.46 -0.90
C PRO A 339 23.81 6.74 0.08
N SER A 340 24.56 5.70 0.42
CA SER A 340 25.76 5.79 1.26
C SER A 340 26.97 6.40 0.51
N ASN A 341 26.78 6.96 -0.67
CA ASN A 341 27.85 7.52 -1.49
C ASN A 341 27.37 8.68 -2.39
N PRO A 342 27.87 9.92 -2.20
CA PRO A 342 27.48 11.08 -3.01
C PRO A 342 27.97 11.04 -4.47
N ALA A 343 28.73 10.01 -4.88
CA ALA A 343 29.31 9.90 -6.21
C ALA A 343 28.35 9.35 -7.31
N ASN A 344 27.19 8.81 -6.95
CA ASN A 344 26.23 8.21 -7.91
C ASN A 344 24.89 8.96 -7.99
N THR A 345 24.91 10.27 -7.72
CA THR A 345 23.78 11.14 -8.05
C THR A 345 23.80 11.43 -9.55
N PRO A 346 22.73 11.19 -10.32
CA PRO A 346 22.62 11.79 -11.65
C PRO A 346 22.64 13.32 -11.44
N ALA A 347 23.65 13.96 -12.03
CA ALA A 347 23.94 15.37 -11.82
C ALA A 347 22.71 16.25 -12.10
N SER A 348 22.13 16.79 -11.04
CA SER A 348 21.37 18.03 -11.08
C SER A 348 21.93 18.92 -9.98
N GLY A 349 22.75 19.91 -10.38
CA GLY A 349 23.09 21.11 -9.62
C GLY A 349 23.69 20.95 -8.20
N SER A 350 25.02 21.04 -8.13
CA SER A 350 25.85 21.55 -7.02
C SER A 350 25.29 21.57 -5.58
N ILE A 351 25.88 20.77 -4.70
CA ILE A 351 26.44 21.17 -3.38
C ILE A 351 27.38 20.05 -2.90
N VAL A 352 28.59 20.41 -2.48
CA VAL A 352 29.61 19.53 -1.89
C VAL A 352 29.45 19.51 -0.38
N THR A 353 29.50 18.35 0.28
CA THR A 353 29.89 18.28 1.70
C THR A 353 30.62 16.98 2.02
N ILE A 354 31.72 17.12 2.77
CA ILE A 354 32.62 16.07 3.26
C ILE A 354 32.19 15.63 4.66
N GLY A 355 32.23 14.32 4.92
CA GLY A 355 32.38 13.73 6.25
C GLY A 355 31.09 13.48 7.02
N GLY A 356 30.79 12.21 7.30
CA GLY A 356 29.69 11.87 8.22
C GLY A 356 29.48 10.37 8.36
N LYS A 357 29.66 9.89 9.59
CA LYS A 357 29.36 8.56 10.14
C LYS A 357 28.13 7.90 9.48
N GLN A 358 28.24 6.64 9.03
CA GLN A 358 27.11 5.86 8.52
C GLN A 358 26.01 5.77 9.58
N ALA A 359 24.87 6.41 9.33
CA ALA A 359 23.65 6.25 10.12
C ALA A 359 23.11 4.82 9.92
N SER A 360 22.56 4.23 10.99
CA SER A 360 21.85 2.96 10.85
C SER A 360 20.61 3.17 9.96
N ALA A 361 20.13 2.10 9.29
CA ALA A 361 18.94 2.19 8.45
C ALA A 361 17.68 2.62 9.24
N GLU A 362 17.66 2.43 10.56
CA GLU A 362 16.57 2.86 11.45
C GLU A 362 16.64 4.35 11.79
N ASP A 363 17.85 4.88 12.05
CA ASP A 363 18.08 6.32 12.23
C ASP A 363 17.72 7.10 10.96
N GLY A 364 18.05 6.52 9.79
CA GLY A 364 17.70 7.10 8.50
C GLY A 364 16.19 7.16 8.24
N LEU A 365 15.45 6.09 8.55
CA LEU A 365 14.00 6.06 8.33
C LEU A 365 13.24 6.99 9.29
N THR A 366 13.64 7.02 10.56
CA THR A 366 13.03 7.92 11.55
C THR A 366 13.22 9.38 11.11
N ALA A 367 14.44 9.74 10.68
CA ALA A 367 14.71 11.08 10.14
C ALA A 367 13.89 11.42 8.88
N VAL A 368 13.51 10.43 8.06
CA VAL A 368 12.59 10.63 6.93
C VAL A 368 11.17 10.89 7.42
N LEU A 369 10.67 10.09 8.36
CA LEU A 369 9.31 10.22 8.90
C LEU A 369 9.12 11.53 9.67
N ASP A 370 10.12 11.98 10.43
CA ASP A 370 10.11 13.25 11.17
C ASP A 370 9.96 14.49 10.27
N ARG A 371 10.32 14.37 8.99
CA ARG A 371 10.22 15.46 8.01
C ARG A 371 8.85 15.57 7.37
N ILE A 372 7.97 14.58 7.54
CA ILE A 372 6.69 14.49 6.84
C ILE A 372 5.56 14.92 7.78
N HIS A 373 4.94 16.07 7.48
CA HIS A 373 3.79 16.57 8.23
C HIS A 373 2.55 16.56 7.33
N ILE A 374 1.61 15.69 7.69
CA ILE A 374 0.32 15.55 7.04
C ILE A 374 -0.70 16.33 7.87
N PRO A 375 -1.45 17.29 7.27
CA PRO A 375 -2.47 18.06 7.97
C PRO A 375 -3.53 17.18 8.66
N ASP A 376 -4.07 17.63 9.79
CA ASP A 376 -4.99 16.85 10.63
C ASP A 376 -6.27 16.45 9.88
N ASP A 377 -6.82 17.33 9.05
CA ASP A 377 -8.00 17.03 8.22
C ASP A 377 -7.72 15.92 7.20
N ILE A 378 -6.49 15.85 6.67
CA ILE A 378 -6.06 14.79 5.77
C ILE A 378 -5.81 13.48 6.53
N ARG A 379 -5.21 13.54 7.72
CA ARG A 379 -5.06 12.37 8.61
C ARG A 379 -6.40 11.77 8.97
N GLU A 380 -7.35 12.58 9.43
CA GLU A 380 -8.68 12.12 9.85
C GLU A 380 -9.41 11.39 8.71
N ARG A 381 -9.34 11.92 7.48
CA ARG A 381 -9.93 11.29 6.28
C ARG A 381 -9.32 9.91 5.96
N ILE A 382 -8.04 9.72 6.25
CA ILE A 382 -7.34 8.43 6.05
C ILE A 382 -7.69 7.48 7.20
N GLU A 383 -7.52 7.94 8.43
CA GLU A 383 -7.63 7.16 9.65
C GLU A 383 -9.04 6.61 9.91
N THR A 384 -10.07 7.31 9.46
CA THR A 384 -11.48 6.84 9.49
C THR A 384 -11.79 5.76 8.45
N LYS A 385 -10.92 5.57 7.45
CA LYS A 385 -11.08 4.61 6.34
C LYS A 385 -10.02 3.52 6.33
N MET A 386 -9.16 3.48 7.34
CA MET A 386 -8.13 2.46 7.45
C MET A 386 -8.76 1.08 7.65
N ALA A 387 -8.28 0.11 6.87
CA ALA A 387 -8.56 -1.31 7.05
C ALA A 387 -7.26 -2.13 7.13
N SER A 388 -7.32 -3.36 7.64
CA SER A 388 -6.16 -4.26 7.65
C SER A 388 -5.68 -4.51 6.22
N GLY A 389 -4.38 -4.34 6.00
CA GLY A 389 -3.77 -4.34 4.67
C GLY A 389 -3.62 -2.94 4.05
N THR A 390 -4.02 -1.88 4.77
CA THR A 390 -3.74 -0.50 4.35
C THR A 390 -2.24 -0.33 4.16
N ALA A 391 -1.85 0.20 3.00
CA ALA A 391 -0.46 0.34 2.61
C ALA A 391 -0.09 1.82 2.42
N LEU A 392 1.13 2.15 2.80
CA LEU A 392 1.73 3.47 2.59
C LEU A 392 3.08 3.28 1.89
N THR A 393 3.31 3.99 0.80
CA THR A 393 4.61 4.07 0.14
C THR A 393 5.15 5.48 0.28
N ILE A 394 6.35 5.63 0.82
CA ILE A 394 7.10 6.88 0.83
C ILE A 394 8.23 6.74 -0.19
N THR A 395 8.34 7.65 -1.14
CA THR A 395 9.32 7.52 -2.22
C THR A 395 9.77 8.85 -2.84
N ASP A 396 11.00 8.88 -3.36
CA ASP A 396 11.54 9.96 -4.22
C ASP A 396 11.05 9.87 -5.68
N ARG A 397 10.36 8.80 -6.06
CA ARG A 397 10.10 8.46 -7.48
C ARG A 397 8.90 9.18 -8.10
N GLY A 398 8.14 9.97 -7.33
CA GLY A 398 6.91 10.58 -7.82
C GLY A 398 5.80 9.57 -8.10
N LEU A 399 4.70 10.05 -8.67
CA LEU A 399 3.63 9.20 -9.19
C LEU A 399 4.10 8.56 -10.51
N SER A 400 4.15 7.22 -10.57
CA SER A 400 4.56 6.52 -11.80
C SER A 400 3.53 6.71 -12.92
N PRO A 401 3.96 6.90 -14.18
CA PRO A 401 3.09 6.86 -15.36
C PRO A 401 2.29 5.55 -15.52
N ASP A 402 2.77 4.45 -14.92
CA ASP A 402 2.08 3.16 -14.92
C ASP A 402 0.96 3.09 -13.85
N THR A 403 0.85 4.09 -12.99
CA THR A 403 -0.29 4.26 -12.07
C THR A 403 -1.46 4.90 -12.83
N ILE A 404 -2.38 4.06 -13.29
CA ILE A 404 -3.55 4.44 -14.09
C ILE A 404 -4.82 3.84 -13.48
N ASP A 405 -5.98 4.15 -14.04
CA ASP A 405 -7.23 3.51 -13.62
C ASP A 405 -7.15 1.98 -13.79
N GLY A 406 -7.51 1.25 -12.74
CA GLY A 406 -7.35 -0.20 -12.70
C GLY A 406 -5.99 -0.69 -12.20
N THR A 407 -5.07 0.20 -11.82
CA THR A 407 -3.88 -0.16 -11.03
C THR A 407 -3.88 0.50 -9.65
N ASP A 408 -3.11 -0.11 -8.75
CA ASP A 408 -2.65 0.56 -7.55
C ASP A 408 -1.42 1.44 -7.84
N PHE A 409 -0.88 2.11 -6.82
CA PHE A 409 0.42 2.76 -6.96
C PHE A 409 1.48 1.76 -7.38
N ILE A 410 2.16 2.09 -8.49
CA ILE A 410 3.33 1.37 -8.96
C ILE A 410 4.53 2.27 -8.70
N THR A 411 5.53 1.77 -7.98
CA THR A 411 6.78 2.49 -7.73
C THR A 411 7.92 1.70 -8.32
N MET A 412 8.45 2.15 -9.45
CA MET A 412 9.60 1.50 -10.10
C MET A 412 10.92 2.17 -9.73
N LEU A 413 11.86 1.34 -9.31
CA LEU A 413 13.24 1.71 -9.02
C LEU A 413 14.12 1.51 -10.26
N PRO A 414 15.15 2.35 -10.45
CA PRO A 414 16.10 2.15 -11.53
C PRO A 414 16.79 0.79 -11.38
N ASN A 415 17.00 0.09 -12.50
CA ASN A 415 17.79 -1.13 -12.50
C ASN A 415 19.23 -0.78 -12.12
N ARG A 416 19.75 -1.37 -11.04
CA ARG A 416 21.18 -1.33 -10.73
C ARG A 416 21.88 -2.27 -11.71
N SER A 417 22.76 -1.70 -12.54
CA SER A 417 23.58 -2.41 -13.52
C SER A 417 24.59 -3.35 -12.87
#